data_AF-A0A2P6W6A5-F1
#
_entry.id   AF-A0A2P6W6A5-F1
#
_cell.length_a   1.000
_cell.length_b   1.000
_cell.length_c   1.000
_cell.angle_alpha   90.00
_cell.angle_beta   90.00
_cell.angle_gamma   90.00
#
_symmetry.space_group_name_H-M   'P 1'
#
loop_
_entity.id
_entity.type
_entity.pdbx_description
1 polymer ?
#
loop_
_entity_poly.entity_id
_entity_poly.type
_entity_poly.pdbx_seq_one_letter_code
_entity_poly.pdbx_strand_id
1 'polypeptide(L)'
;MDYEELGFKCGIEIHQQLNTEEKLFCNCPVELEDEAADANVERYLRAVAGESGEKDEAAEQAARRSQKFVYNYYRRNNCLVEIDEEPPHSMDKEALETALTFARMVDANIPAEIQVMRKMVVDGSNTSGFQRTAMVGLDGKLETDSGKVTIDDIELEEESAGVHERTQEKAVYDLNRLGVPLVEVGTDASIKNPEHAREVAEEIGMLLRSTGKARRGLGTIRQDVNVSIDGGSRVEIKGFQDVENIDKLIELEVKRQKNLIELGENIEKEEIVGDNVTHHFEETDNHIVSTVLENDGAVYALK
;
A
#
# COMPACT_ATOMS: atom_id res chain seq x y z
N MET A 1 -7.52 6.26 27.36
CA MET A 1 -7.41 4.79 27.50
C MET A 1 -6.00 4.52 27.97
N ASP A 2 -5.79 3.53 28.83
CA ASP A 2 -4.44 3.11 29.18
C ASP A 2 -3.94 2.16 28.08
N TYR A 3 -3.05 2.64 27.21
CA TYR A 3 -2.56 1.87 26.07
C TYR A 3 -1.53 0.81 26.50
N GLU A 4 -0.84 1.02 27.63
CA GLU A 4 0.12 0.07 28.16
C GLU A 4 -0.62 -1.16 28.71
N GLU A 5 -1.68 -0.94 29.49
CA GLU A 5 -2.53 -2.04 30.00
C GLU A 5 -3.25 -2.82 28.88
N LEU A 6 -3.53 -2.17 27.74
CA LEU A 6 -4.12 -2.81 26.58
C LEU A 6 -3.12 -3.61 25.73
N GLY A 7 -1.83 -3.64 26.08
CA GLY A 7 -0.81 -4.30 25.28
C GLY A 7 -0.67 -3.69 23.88
N PHE A 8 -0.87 -2.37 23.76
CA PHE A 8 -0.85 -1.68 22.48
C PHE A 8 0.47 -1.88 21.74
N LYS A 9 0.36 -2.21 20.44
CA LYS A 9 1.47 -2.28 19.49
C LYS A 9 1.10 -1.53 18.24
N CYS A 10 1.98 -0.65 17.81
CA CYS A 10 1.79 0.14 16.61
C CYS A 10 3.10 0.34 15.85
N GLY A 11 3.03 0.22 14.53
CA GLY A 11 4.08 0.58 13.59
C GLY A 11 3.47 1.33 12.41
N ILE A 12 4.27 2.19 11.79
CA ILE A 12 3.95 3.01 10.63
C ILE A 12 4.90 2.65 9.50
N GLU A 13 4.36 2.55 8.29
CA GLU A 13 5.10 2.44 7.03
C GLU A 13 4.76 3.68 6.19
N ILE A 14 5.79 4.39 5.71
CA ILE A 14 5.63 5.62 4.92
C ILE A 14 6.26 5.44 3.55
N HIS A 15 5.46 5.67 2.50
CA HIS A 15 5.94 5.76 1.12
C HIS A 15 5.97 7.20 0.66
N GLN A 16 7.13 7.70 0.26
CA GLN A 16 7.33 9.07 -0.21
C GLN A 16 7.95 9.10 -1.61
N GLN A 17 7.24 9.68 -2.58
CA GLN A 17 7.79 9.90 -3.91
C GLN A 17 8.89 10.96 -3.88
N LEU A 18 9.92 10.77 -4.68
CA LEU A 18 10.99 11.73 -4.88
C LEU A 18 10.76 12.55 -6.15
N ASN A 19 11.22 13.80 -6.12
CA ASN A 19 11.19 14.76 -7.21
C ASN A 19 12.60 14.91 -7.81
N THR A 20 13.10 13.80 -8.32
CA THR A 20 14.35 13.69 -9.10
C THR A 20 14.13 14.19 -10.53
N GLU A 21 15.21 14.37 -11.29
CA GLU A 21 15.09 14.71 -12.71
C GLU A 21 14.54 13.53 -13.53
N GLU A 22 14.96 12.31 -13.18
CA GLU A 22 14.68 11.07 -13.93
C GLU A 22 14.03 10.00 -13.05
N LYS A 23 13.37 9.03 -13.68
CA LYS A 23 12.81 7.84 -13.03
C LYS A 23 13.91 6.90 -12.53
N LEU A 24 13.56 5.99 -11.62
CA LEU A 24 14.56 5.22 -10.85
C LEU A 24 15.46 4.34 -11.72
N PHE A 25 14.96 3.82 -12.84
CA PHE A 25 15.69 2.88 -13.70
C PHE A 25 15.63 3.23 -15.19
N CYS A 26 15.38 4.50 -15.54
CA CYS A 26 15.45 5.01 -16.90
C CYS A 26 15.55 6.54 -16.89
N ASN A 27 15.84 7.14 -18.05
CA ASN A 27 16.05 8.59 -18.17
C ASN A 27 14.74 9.38 -18.43
N CYS A 28 13.57 8.80 -18.15
CA CYS A 28 12.30 9.50 -18.34
C CYS A 28 12.01 10.46 -17.17
N PRO A 29 11.40 11.63 -17.42
CA PRO A 29 11.07 12.59 -16.37
C PRO A 29 9.94 12.09 -15.44
N VAL A 30 9.99 12.52 -14.16
CA VAL A 30 9.00 12.17 -13.12
C VAL A 30 7.75 13.06 -13.08
N GLU A 31 7.78 14.17 -13.81
CA GLU A 31 6.70 15.15 -13.92
C GLU A 31 5.50 14.51 -14.63
N LEU A 32 4.33 14.47 -14.00
CA LEU A 32 3.16 13.81 -14.62
C LEU A 32 2.56 14.72 -15.71
N GLU A 33 2.24 14.15 -16.87
CA GLU A 33 1.41 14.80 -17.88
C GLU A 33 -0.09 14.59 -17.58
N ASP A 34 -0.86 15.68 -17.72
CA ASP A 34 -2.33 15.70 -17.71
C ASP A 34 -2.94 15.60 -19.14
N GLU A 35 -2.13 15.23 -20.13
CA GLU A 35 -2.56 15.09 -21.52
C GLU A 35 -3.17 13.70 -21.80
N ALA A 36 -3.79 13.55 -22.98
CA ALA A 36 -4.29 12.25 -23.42
C ALA A 36 -3.11 11.32 -23.74
N ALA A 37 -3.26 10.03 -23.46
CA ALA A 37 -2.26 9.02 -23.78
C ALA A 37 -1.97 8.97 -25.29
N ASP A 38 -0.70 8.82 -25.67
CA ASP A 38 -0.25 8.73 -27.06
C ASP A 38 -0.55 7.37 -27.70
N ALA A 39 -0.54 6.31 -26.88
CA ALA A 39 -0.75 4.94 -27.30
C ALA A 39 -1.19 4.07 -26.13
N ASN A 40 -1.73 2.89 -26.43
CA ASN A 40 -2.05 1.89 -25.43
C ASN A 40 -1.29 0.58 -25.72
N VAL A 41 -0.81 -0.07 -24.67
CA VAL A 41 -0.18 -1.39 -24.72
C VAL A 41 -1.03 -2.37 -23.94
N GLU A 42 -1.32 -3.53 -24.52
CA GLU A 42 -2.14 -4.56 -23.86
C GLU A 42 -1.26 -5.73 -23.41
N ARG A 43 -1.41 -6.17 -22.16
CA ARG A 43 -0.67 -7.33 -21.63
C ARG A 43 -1.57 -8.23 -20.80
N TYR A 44 -1.05 -9.44 -20.58
CA TYR A 44 -1.57 -10.43 -19.64
C TYR A 44 -0.42 -10.91 -18.78
N LEU A 45 -0.52 -10.73 -17.47
CA LEU A 45 0.44 -11.30 -16.53
C LEU A 45 0.13 -12.77 -16.29
N ARG A 46 1.17 -13.59 -16.11
CA ARG A 46 1.04 -15.03 -15.84
C ARG A 46 1.78 -15.38 -14.56
N ALA A 47 1.14 -16.17 -13.70
CA ALA A 47 1.80 -16.76 -12.55
C ALA A 47 2.87 -17.77 -13.01
N VAL A 48 4.09 -17.58 -12.53
CA VAL A 48 5.22 -18.48 -12.77
C VAL A 48 5.44 -19.32 -11.51
N ALA A 49 5.77 -20.60 -11.69
CA ALA A 49 6.10 -21.48 -10.57
C ALA A 49 7.48 -21.11 -10.00
N GLY A 50 7.63 -21.17 -8.68
CA GLY A 50 8.92 -21.05 -8.01
C GLY A 50 9.83 -22.24 -8.30
N GLU A 51 11.05 -22.21 -7.76
CA GLU A 51 12.04 -23.29 -7.95
C GLU A 51 11.57 -24.66 -7.44
N SER A 52 10.66 -24.68 -6.46
CA SER A 52 10.00 -25.89 -5.95
C SER A 52 8.97 -26.49 -6.92
N GLY A 53 8.64 -25.79 -8.00
CA GLY A 53 7.54 -26.12 -8.91
C GLY A 53 6.15 -25.72 -8.37
N GLU A 54 6.09 -25.20 -7.14
CA GLU A 54 4.85 -24.69 -6.54
C GLU A 54 4.58 -23.27 -7.04
N LYS A 55 3.30 -22.98 -7.30
CA LYS A 55 2.84 -21.65 -7.70
C LYS A 55 2.22 -20.97 -6.50
N ASP A 56 2.47 -19.67 -6.39
CA ASP A 56 1.77 -18.84 -5.42
C ASP A 56 0.25 -18.88 -5.70
N GLU A 57 -0.54 -19.25 -4.69
CA GLU A 57 -1.98 -19.46 -4.84
C GLU A 57 -2.71 -18.16 -5.21
N ALA A 58 -2.27 -17.02 -4.69
CA ALA A 58 -2.87 -15.72 -4.98
C ALA A 58 -2.57 -15.29 -6.42
N ALA A 59 -1.32 -15.49 -6.88
CA ALA A 59 -0.93 -15.29 -8.26
C ALA A 59 -1.71 -16.20 -9.21
N GLU A 60 -1.95 -17.46 -8.82
CA GLU A 60 -2.74 -18.39 -9.63
C GLU A 60 -4.21 -17.97 -9.71
N GLN A 61 -4.82 -17.54 -8.60
CA GLN A 61 -6.18 -17.01 -8.61
C GLN A 61 -6.32 -15.75 -9.46
N ALA A 62 -5.36 -14.83 -9.38
CA ALA A 62 -5.32 -13.64 -10.22
C ALA A 62 -5.17 -14.02 -11.71
N ALA A 63 -4.26 -14.94 -12.03
CA ALA A 63 -4.05 -15.43 -13.40
C ALA A 63 -5.29 -16.17 -13.96
N ARG A 64 -6.02 -16.92 -13.11
CA ARG A 64 -7.28 -17.60 -13.50
C ARG A 64 -8.35 -16.62 -13.97
N ARG A 65 -8.33 -15.36 -13.49
CA ARG A 65 -9.28 -14.33 -13.93
C ARG A 65 -9.01 -13.83 -15.35
N SER A 66 -7.89 -14.20 -15.99
CA SER A 66 -7.51 -13.77 -17.35
C SER A 66 -7.70 -12.27 -17.58
N GLN A 67 -7.46 -11.46 -16.53
CA GLN A 67 -7.72 -10.04 -16.56
C GLN A 67 -6.78 -9.38 -17.58
N LYS A 68 -7.36 -8.63 -18.51
CA LYS A 68 -6.61 -7.88 -19.51
C LYS A 68 -6.09 -6.60 -18.86
N PHE A 69 -4.78 -6.36 -18.94
CA PHE A 69 -4.17 -5.11 -18.53
C PHE A 69 -3.94 -4.23 -19.75
N VAL A 70 -4.42 -2.99 -19.67
CA VAL A 70 -4.22 -1.96 -20.70
C VAL A 70 -3.38 -0.85 -20.08
N TYR A 71 -2.27 -0.50 -20.72
CA TYR A 71 -1.35 0.51 -20.25
C TYR A 71 -1.36 1.71 -21.19
N ASN A 72 -1.79 2.84 -20.68
CA ASN A 72 -1.74 4.12 -21.35
C ASN A 72 -0.29 4.62 -21.33
N TYR A 73 0.27 4.83 -22.52
CA TYR A 73 1.65 5.22 -22.75
C TYR A 73 1.73 6.71 -23.12
N TYR A 74 2.64 7.41 -22.46
CA TYR A 74 2.89 8.84 -22.62
C TYR A 74 4.32 9.04 -23.13
N ARG A 75 4.48 9.51 -24.36
CA ARG A 75 5.78 9.56 -25.06
C ARG A 75 6.82 10.40 -24.31
N ARG A 76 6.39 11.41 -23.55
CA ARG A 76 7.30 12.21 -22.72
C ARG A 76 7.80 11.44 -21.49
N ASN A 77 6.92 10.70 -20.82
CA ASN A 77 7.20 10.10 -19.51
C ASN A 77 7.57 8.61 -19.56
N ASN A 78 7.50 8.00 -20.73
CA ASN A 78 7.70 6.58 -20.89
C ASN A 78 8.69 6.27 -22.01
N CYS A 79 9.47 5.22 -21.79
CA CYS A 79 10.35 4.61 -22.76
C CYS A 79 10.06 3.10 -22.82
N LEU A 80 10.98 2.36 -23.43
CA LEU A 80 10.87 0.91 -23.55
C LEU A 80 10.99 0.19 -22.19
N VAL A 81 11.61 0.83 -21.19
CA VAL A 81 11.74 0.26 -19.84
C VAL A 81 10.37 0.16 -19.16
N GLU A 82 9.52 1.20 -19.19
CA GLU A 82 8.20 1.17 -18.54
C GLU A 82 7.24 0.19 -19.21
N ILE A 83 7.42 -0.10 -20.49
CA ILE A 83 6.59 -1.09 -21.19
C ILE A 83 7.23 -2.47 -21.21
N ASP A 84 8.31 -2.72 -20.47
CA ASP A 84 9.00 -4.02 -20.38
C ASP A 84 9.51 -4.53 -21.75
N GLU A 85 10.04 -3.64 -22.59
CA GLU A 85 10.64 -3.93 -23.90
C GLU A 85 12.15 -3.59 -23.97
N GLU A 86 12.71 -3.07 -22.88
CA GLU A 86 14.15 -2.80 -22.72
C GLU A 86 14.58 -3.13 -21.28
N PRO A 87 15.78 -3.71 -21.06
CA PRO A 87 16.31 -3.88 -19.72
C PRO A 87 16.39 -2.53 -18.97
N PRO A 88 16.12 -2.51 -17.65
CA PRO A 88 16.28 -1.30 -16.85
C PRO A 88 17.73 -0.80 -16.92
N HIS A 89 17.88 0.52 -16.83
CA HIS A 89 19.18 1.17 -16.74
C HIS A 89 19.74 1.02 -15.32
N SER A 90 20.90 1.64 -15.06
CA SER A 90 21.41 1.73 -13.69
C SER A 90 20.47 2.57 -12.82
N MET A 91 20.45 2.29 -11.53
CA MET A 91 19.68 3.06 -10.55
C MET A 91 20.04 4.54 -10.63
N ASP A 92 19.03 5.40 -10.62
CA ASP A 92 19.21 6.85 -10.56
C ASP A 92 20.02 7.25 -9.31
N LYS A 93 21.06 8.06 -9.54
CA LYS A 93 22.00 8.46 -8.48
C LYS A 93 21.38 9.50 -7.56
N GLU A 94 20.53 10.38 -8.09
CA GLU A 94 19.90 11.42 -7.30
C GLU A 94 18.91 10.83 -6.29
N ALA A 95 18.11 9.87 -6.72
CA ALA A 95 17.22 9.07 -5.87
C ALA A 95 18.01 8.33 -4.80
N LEU A 96 19.10 7.65 -5.18
CA LEU A 96 19.95 6.91 -4.25
C LEU A 96 20.61 7.84 -3.22
N GLU A 97 21.19 8.95 -3.64
CA GLU A 97 21.78 9.95 -2.73
C GLU A 97 20.75 10.53 -1.77
N THR A 98 19.52 10.77 -2.24
CA THR A 98 18.41 11.24 -1.41
C THR A 98 18.05 10.21 -0.34
N ALA A 99 17.89 8.94 -0.72
CA ALA A 99 17.52 7.87 0.19
C ALA A 99 18.65 7.61 1.23
N LEU A 100 19.92 7.63 0.79
CA LEU A 100 21.08 7.51 1.70
C LEU A 100 21.21 8.72 2.63
N THR A 101 20.85 9.91 2.16
CA THR A 101 20.82 11.12 3.00
C THR A 101 19.79 10.96 4.11
N PHE A 102 18.58 10.51 3.79
CA PHE A 102 17.56 10.20 4.79
C PHE A 102 18.04 9.12 5.77
N ALA A 103 18.62 8.01 5.27
CA ALA A 103 19.18 6.95 6.12
C ALA A 103 20.23 7.48 7.10
N ARG A 104 21.08 8.44 6.69
CA ARG A 104 22.03 9.10 7.59
C ARG A 104 21.38 10.05 8.59
N MET A 105 20.29 10.72 8.24
CA MET A 105 19.56 11.61 9.16
C MET A 105 18.99 10.85 10.36
N VAL A 106 18.65 9.57 10.18
CA VAL A 106 18.14 8.69 11.24
C VAL A 106 19.20 7.70 11.75
N ASP A 107 20.50 7.96 11.52
CA ASP A 107 21.60 7.08 11.97
C ASP A 107 21.44 5.58 11.60
N ALA A 108 20.81 5.28 10.47
CA ALA A 108 20.60 3.91 10.01
C ALA A 108 21.91 3.23 9.55
N ASN A 109 21.93 1.90 9.69
CA ASN A 109 22.95 1.02 9.15
C ASN A 109 22.76 0.87 7.63
N ILE A 110 23.65 1.49 6.86
CA ILE A 110 23.63 1.40 5.40
C ILE A 110 24.36 0.11 4.95
N PRO A 111 23.74 -0.75 4.11
CA PRO A 111 24.40 -1.93 3.57
C PRO A 111 25.69 -1.59 2.81
N ALA A 112 26.69 -2.47 2.89
CA ALA A 112 27.95 -2.29 2.16
C ALA A 112 27.78 -2.37 0.62
N GLU A 113 26.75 -3.09 0.17
CA GLU A 113 26.33 -3.20 -1.22
C GLU A 113 24.80 -3.15 -1.26
N ILE A 114 24.26 -2.38 -2.21
CA ILE A 114 22.83 -2.24 -2.43
C ILE A 114 22.44 -3.13 -3.60
N GLN A 115 21.52 -4.05 -3.36
CA GLN A 115 21.07 -5.03 -4.35
C GLN A 115 19.60 -4.77 -4.69
N VAL A 116 19.31 -4.66 -5.99
CA VAL A 116 17.95 -4.48 -6.48
C VAL A 116 17.24 -5.83 -6.55
N MET A 117 16.17 -5.94 -5.80
CA MET A 117 15.29 -7.10 -5.71
C MET A 117 14.06 -6.90 -6.59
N ARG A 118 13.31 -7.98 -6.82
CA ARG A 118 12.05 -7.99 -7.57
C ARG A 118 10.92 -8.49 -6.67
N LYS A 119 10.15 -7.56 -6.10
CA LYS A 119 8.96 -7.84 -5.30
C LYS A 119 7.81 -8.17 -6.26
N MET A 120 7.27 -9.39 -6.19
CA MET A 120 6.25 -9.84 -7.15
C MET A 120 4.96 -9.03 -7.01
N VAL A 121 4.42 -8.53 -8.12
CA VAL A 121 3.20 -7.73 -8.17
C VAL A 121 2.28 -8.25 -9.28
N VAL A 122 1.16 -8.85 -8.88
CA VAL A 122 0.26 -9.58 -9.79
C VAL A 122 -1.01 -8.82 -10.15
N ASP A 123 -1.19 -7.61 -9.61
CA ASP A 123 -2.40 -6.81 -9.82
C ASP A 123 -2.40 -6.04 -11.15
N GLY A 124 -1.28 -6.04 -11.89
CA GLY A 124 -1.10 -5.34 -13.15
C GLY A 124 -0.48 -3.96 -13.03
N SER A 125 -0.23 -3.44 -11.83
CA SER A 125 0.30 -2.08 -11.64
C SER A 125 1.77 -1.92 -12.04
N ASN A 126 2.52 -3.01 -12.20
CA ASN A 126 3.86 -3.05 -12.80
C ASN A 126 3.82 -3.90 -14.07
N THR A 127 4.26 -3.34 -15.20
CA THR A 127 4.23 -3.99 -16.53
C THR A 127 5.08 -5.27 -16.61
N SER A 128 6.16 -5.32 -15.83
CA SER A 128 7.06 -6.46 -15.67
C SER A 128 6.52 -7.57 -14.75
N GLY A 129 5.41 -7.32 -14.04
CA GLY A 129 4.87 -8.23 -13.01
C GLY A 129 5.65 -8.24 -11.69
N PHE A 130 6.55 -7.29 -11.49
CA PHE A 130 7.27 -7.07 -10.23
C PHE A 130 7.67 -5.60 -10.08
N GLN A 131 7.79 -5.16 -8.84
CA GLN A 131 8.35 -3.88 -8.46
C GLN A 131 9.84 -4.06 -8.16
N ARG A 132 10.70 -3.18 -8.68
CA ARG A 132 12.11 -3.17 -8.31
C ARG A 132 12.29 -2.37 -7.02
N THR A 133 12.90 -3.00 -6.03
CA THR A 133 13.05 -2.48 -4.66
C THR A 133 14.45 -2.79 -4.15
N ALA A 134 15.07 -1.86 -3.42
CA ALA A 134 16.41 -2.04 -2.88
C ALA A 134 16.48 -1.55 -1.43
N MET A 135 17.03 -2.38 -0.54
CA MET A 135 17.29 -2.00 0.85
C MET A 135 18.45 -1.00 0.92
N VAL A 136 18.24 0.16 1.54
CA VAL A 136 19.24 1.23 1.65
C VAL A 136 19.60 1.61 3.08
N GLY A 137 18.81 1.20 4.08
CA GLY A 137 19.10 1.43 5.49
C GLY A 137 18.33 0.48 6.41
N LEU A 138 18.92 0.14 7.55
CA LEU A 138 18.35 -0.74 8.58
C LEU A 138 18.61 -0.17 9.97
N ASP A 139 17.78 -0.52 10.94
CA ASP A 139 17.96 -0.20 12.37
C ASP A 139 18.25 1.29 12.66
N GLY A 140 17.58 2.19 11.94
CA GLY A 140 17.65 3.63 12.20
C GLY A 140 16.99 3.99 13.54
N LYS A 141 17.26 5.21 14.00
CA LYS A 141 16.77 5.75 15.27
C LYS A 141 16.09 7.08 15.02
N LEU A 142 14.82 7.13 15.35
CA LEU A 142 14.03 8.35 15.38
C LEU A 142 13.84 8.78 16.83
N GLU A 143 14.12 10.05 17.13
CA GLU A 143 13.82 10.65 18.44
C GLU A 143 12.62 11.57 18.31
N THR A 144 11.61 11.37 19.16
CA THR A 144 10.47 12.28 19.32
C THR A 144 10.37 12.73 20.78
N ASP A 145 9.49 13.69 21.06
CA ASP A 145 9.23 14.16 22.42
C ASP A 145 8.68 13.05 23.33
N SER A 146 7.86 12.14 22.78
CA SER A 146 7.27 10.99 23.49
C SER A 146 8.17 9.76 23.59
N GLY A 147 9.29 9.70 22.86
CA GLY A 147 10.27 8.63 22.97
C GLY A 147 11.06 8.35 21.70
N LYS A 148 11.83 7.25 21.74
CA LYS A 148 12.56 6.77 20.57
C LYS A 148 11.78 5.66 19.88
N VAL A 149 11.88 5.62 18.56
CA VAL A 149 11.33 4.56 17.70
C VAL A 149 12.43 4.08 16.76
N THR A 150 12.49 2.78 16.53
CA THR A 150 13.42 2.20 15.57
C THR A 150 12.82 2.32 14.17
N ILE A 151 13.63 2.75 13.21
CA ILE A 151 13.33 2.59 11.79
C ILE A 151 13.90 1.23 11.38
N ASP A 152 13.03 0.22 11.24
CA ASP A 152 13.46 -1.16 10.96
C ASP A 152 14.13 -1.24 9.59
N ASP A 153 13.52 -0.60 8.59
CA ASP A 153 13.97 -0.64 7.21
C ASP A 153 13.72 0.69 6.47
N ILE A 154 14.58 0.93 5.49
CA ILE A 154 14.48 2.02 4.52
C ILE A 154 14.76 1.42 3.17
N GLU A 155 13.80 1.50 2.26
CA GLU A 155 13.91 0.94 0.92
C GLU A 155 13.78 2.05 -0.14
N LEU A 156 14.47 1.87 -1.26
CA LEU A 156 14.31 2.68 -2.45
C LEU A 156 13.70 1.82 -3.56
N GLU A 157 12.53 2.21 -4.05
CA GLU A 157 11.75 1.42 -4.99
C GLU A 157 11.05 2.24 -6.07
N GLU A 158 10.50 1.53 -7.06
CA GLU A 158 9.69 2.11 -8.12
C GLU A 158 8.25 2.32 -7.66
N GLU A 159 7.69 3.51 -7.85
CA GLU A 159 6.23 3.69 -7.74
C GLU A 159 5.49 2.88 -8.82
N SER A 160 4.26 2.46 -8.49
CA SER A 160 3.39 1.71 -9.39
C SER A 160 2.71 2.60 -10.44
N ALA A 161 2.23 2.01 -11.53
CA ALA A 161 1.41 2.73 -12.51
C ALA A 161 0.12 3.29 -11.88
N GLY A 162 -0.35 4.43 -12.38
CA GLY A 162 -1.59 5.07 -11.95
C GLY A 162 -2.80 4.22 -12.33
N VAL A 163 -3.78 4.07 -11.45
CA VAL A 163 -5.03 3.39 -11.81
C VAL A 163 -5.91 4.38 -12.58
N HIS A 164 -6.20 4.08 -13.84
CA HIS A 164 -7.10 4.88 -14.68
C HIS A 164 -8.54 4.38 -14.58
N GLU A 165 -8.73 3.06 -14.75
CA GLU A 165 -10.03 2.40 -14.72
C GLU A 165 -9.85 0.97 -14.24
N ARG A 166 -10.76 0.46 -13.40
CA ARG A 166 -10.77 -0.95 -13.03
C ARG A 166 -12.17 -1.53 -13.11
N THR A 167 -12.32 -2.57 -13.93
CA THR A 167 -13.55 -3.36 -14.05
C THR A 167 -13.26 -4.82 -13.73
N GLN A 168 -14.29 -5.67 -13.75
CA GLN A 168 -14.11 -7.11 -13.55
C GLN A 168 -13.31 -7.78 -14.68
N GLU A 169 -13.38 -7.23 -15.91
CA GLU A 169 -12.78 -7.84 -17.11
C GLU A 169 -11.42 -7.23 -17.48
N LYS A 170 -11.23 -5.94 -17.19
CA LYS A 170 -10.01 -5.20 -17.54
C LYS A 170 -9.56 -4.26 -16.43
N ALA A 171 -8.27 -3.98 -16.39
CA ALA A 171 -7.72 -2.88 -15.62
C ALA A 171 -6.86 -2.01 -16.55
N VAL A 172 -7.07 -0.70 -16.49
CA VAL A 172 -6.38 0.31 -17.29
C VAL A 172 -5.48 1.11 -16.36
N TYR A 173 -4.21 1.25 -16.75
CA TYR A 173 -3.18 1.91 -15.95
C TYR A 173 -2.48 3.01 -16.76
N ASP A 174 -2.15 4.12 -16.10
CA ASP A 174 -1.36 5.22 -16.65
C ASP A 174 0.12 5.03 -16.29
N LEU A 175 0.96 4.87 -17.31
CA LEU A 175 2.40 4.58 -17.12
C LEU A 175 3.23 5.82 -16.75
N ASN A 176 2.69 7.03 -16.85
CA ASN A 176 3.41 8.25 -16.50
C ASN A 176 3.98 8.19 -15.05
N ARG A 177 3.27 7.52 -14.13
CA ARG A 177 3.69 7.32 -12.73
C ARG A 177 4.64 6.13 -12.49
N LEU A 178 4.57 5.08 -13.32
CA LEU A 178 5.40 3.88 -13.13
C LEU A 178 6.89 4.25 -13.17
N GLY A 179 7.64 3.82 -12.15
CA GLY A 179 9.09 4.03 -12.09
C GLY A 179 9.53 5.36 -11.45
N VAL A 180 8.61 6.23 -11.03
CA VAL A 180 8.96 7.38 -10.18
C VAL A 180 9.65 6.87 -8.90
N PRO A 181 10.81 7.41 -8.49
CA PRO A 181 11.49 6.90 -7.30
C PRO A 181 10.67 7.13 -6.05
N LEU A 182 10.65 6.14 -5.17
CA LEU A 182 9.87 6.10 -3.94
C LEU A 182 10.77 5.62 -2.80
N VAL A 183 10.79 6.35 -1.70
CA VAL A 183 11.43 5.90 -0.46
C VAL A 183 10.34 5.32 0.44
N GLU A 184 10.52 4.06 0.84
CA GLU A 184 9.74 3.39 1.88
C GLU A 184 10.49 3.50 3.21
N VAL A 185 9.79 3.81 4.29
CA VAL A 185 10.34 3.89 5.65
C VAL A 185 9.43 3.10 6.58
N GLY A 186 9.91 1.95 7.06
CA GLY A 186 9.23 1.10 8.04
C GLY A 186 9.71 1.36 9.47
N THR A 187 8.78 1.48 10.42
CA THR A 187 9.08 1.58 11.85
C THR A 187 8.80 0.26 12.57
N ASP A 188 9.52 0.04 13.66
CA ASP A 188 9.21 -1.06 14.58
C ASP A 188 7.86 -0.85 15.30
N ALA A 189 7.42 -1.86 16.03
CA ALA A 189 6.17 -1.81 16.79
C ALA A 189 6.28 -1.09 18.15
N SER A 190 7.27 -0.20 18.34
CA SER A 190 7.56 0.46 19.64
C SER A 190 6.77 1.75 19.89
N ILE A 191 5.93 2.18 18.95
CA ILE A 191 5.04 3.32 19.13
C ILE A 191 4.09 3.03 20.30
N LYS A 192 4.01 4.01 21.22
CA LYS A 192 3.48 3.80 22.58
C LYS A 192 1.99 4.10 22.71
N ASN A 193 1.51 5.04 21.91
CA ASN A 193 0.13 5.51 21.92
C ASN A 193 -0.14 6.30 20.62
N PRO A 194 -1.39 6.70 20.35
CA PRO A 194 -1.73 7.40 19.12
C PRO A 194 -1.06 8.78 18.95
N GLU A 195 -0.81 9.51 20.03
CA GLU A 195 -0.12 10.81 19.96
C GLU A 195 1.35 10.64 19.53
N HIS A 196 2.04 9.66 20.12
CA HIS A 196 3.40 9.28 19.71
C HIS A 196 3.43 8.83 18.24
N ALA A 197 2.39 8.16 17.74
CA ALA A 197 2.28 7.79 16.32
C ALA A 197 2.25 9.02 15.40
N ARG A 198 1.52 10.08 15.79
CA ARG A 198 1.49 11.35 15.05
C ARG A 198 2.86 12.01 15.05
N GLU A 199 3.51 12.11 16.20
CA GLU A 199 4.87 12.68 16.30
C GLU A 199 5.86 11.96 15.37
N VAL A 200 5.84 10.62 15.37
CA VAL A 200 6.70 9.79 14.52
C VAL A 200 6.46 10.07 13.03
N ALA A 201 5.19 10.10 12.61
CA ALA A 201 4.82 10.38 11.23
C ALA A 201 5.23 11.81 10.80
N GLU A 202 5.01 12.80 11.66
CA GLU A 202 5.40 14.20 11.42
C GLU A 202 6.91 14.35 11.30
N GLU A 203 7.68 13.71 12.18
CA GLU A 203 9.14 13.76 12.20
C GLU A 203 9.73 13.09 10.96
N ILE A 204 9.30 11.86 10.62
CA ILE A 204 9.73 11.20 9.37
C ILE A 204 9.39 12.07 8.16
N GLY A 205 8.17 12.61 8.10
CA GLY A 205 7.76 13.52 7.04
C GLY A 205 8.61 14.79 6.98
N MET A 206 9.00 15.35 8.12
CA MET A 206 9.89 16.52 8.18
C MET A 206 11.30 16.20 7.67
N LEU A 207 11.86 15.07 8.09
CA LEU A 207 13.19 14.62 7.66
C LEU A 207 13.22 14.32 6.16
N LEU A 208 12.22 13.62 5.64
CA LEU A 208 12.05 13.39 4.20
C LEU A 208 11.95 14.72 3.44
N ARG A 209 11.17 15.69 3.93
CA ARG A 209 11.11 17.04 3.33
C ARG A 209 12.45 17.77 3.39
N SER A 210 13.23 17.56 4.44
CA SER A 210 14.54 18.18 4.65
C SER A 210 15.61 17.66 3.69
N THR A 211 15.40 16.51 3.04
CA THR A 211 16.24 16.07 1.90
C THR A 211 16.17 17.02 0.70
N GLY A 212 15.12 17.85 0.62
CA GLY A 212 14.89 18.77 -0.50
C GLY A 212 14.33 18.10 -1.76
N LYS A 213 14.14 16.77 -1.74
CA LYS A 213 13.69 15.98 -2.89
C LYS A 213 12.37 15.25 -2.66
N ALA A 214 11.75 15.33 -1.48
CA ALA A 214 10.40 14.83 -1.30
C ALA A 214 9.41 15.58 -2.24
N ARG A 215 8.73 14.82 -3.09
CA ARG A 215 7.67 15.35 -3.96
C ARG A 215 6.52 15.88 -3.12
N ARG A 216 5.89 16.97 -3.57
CA ARG A 216 4.80 17.65 -2.87
C ARG A 216 3.51 17.56 -3.67
N GLY A 217 2.38 17.56 -2.98
CA GLY A 217 1.04 17.50 -3.57
C GLY A 217 0.28 16.26 -3.15
N LEU A 218 -0.99 16.19 -3.54
CA LEU A 218 -1.85 15.05 -3.22
C LEU A 218 -1.31 13.77 -3.87
N GLY A 219 -1.36 12.65 -3.13
CA GLY A 219 -0.93 11.35 -3.62
C GLY A 219 0.58 11.14 -3.74
N THR A 220 1.40 12.06 -3.21
CA THR A 220 2.88 11.94 -3.24
C THR A 220 3.46 11.26 -2.00
N ILE A 221 2.65 11.15 -0.94
CA ILE A 221 2.96 10.42 0.29
C ILE A 221 1.80 9.48 0.61
N ARG A 222 2.12 8.25 1.04
CA ARG A 222 1.17 7.29 1.60
C ARG A 222 1.70 6.84 2.95
N GLN A 223 0.78 6.60 3.88
CA GLN A 223 1.10 6.09 5.20
C GLN A 223 0.16 4.94 5.51
N ASP A 224 0.73 3.82 5.90
CA ASP A 224 0.03 2.63 6.32
C ASP A 224 0.33 2.43 7.81
N VAL A 225 -0.70 2.16 8.61
CA VAL A 225 -0.58 2.02 10.06
C VAL A 225 -0.96 0.61 10.47
N ASN A 226 -0.08 -0.05 11.19
CA ASN A 226 -0.28 -1.39 11.72
C ASN A 226 -0.59 -1.29 13.23
N VAL A 227 -1.79 -1.69 13.65
CA VAL A 227 -2.25 -1.55 15.05
C VAL A 227 -2.74 -2.89 15.60
N SER A 228 -2.42 -3.17 16.86
CA SER A 228 -3.01 -4.27 17.64
C SER A 228 -3.04 -3.96 19.13
N ILE A 229 -3.90 -4.69 19.84
CA ILE A 229 -3.97 -4.75 21.31
C ILE A 229 -3.97 -6.23 21.76
N ASP A 230 -3.72 -6.48 23.04
CA ASP A 230 -3.79 -7.83 23.62
C ASP A 230 -5.19 -8.43 23.43
N GLY A 231 -5.25 -9.70 23.01
CA GLY A 231 -6.50 -10.39 22.65
C GLY A 231 -7.08 -9.98 21.29
N GLY A 232 -6.52 -8.95 20.64
CA GLY A 232 -6.88 -8.50 19.30
C GLY A 232 -6.09 -9.17 18.18
N SER A 233 -6.22 -8.60 16.99
CA SER A 233 -5.50 -9.01 15.78
C SER A 233 -4.72 -7.81 15.23
N ARG A 234 -3.56 -8.05 14.62
CA ARG A 234 -2.87 -7.02 13.83
C ARG A 234 -3.78 -6.58 12.68
N VAL A 235 -4.12 -5.30 12.66
CA VAL A 235 -4.90 -4.66 11.61
C VAL A 235 -4.02 -3.63 10.93
N GLU A 236 -3.97 -3.71 9.60
CA GLU A 236 -3.29 -2.75 8.76
C GLU A 236 -4.31 -1.80 8.15
N ILE A 237 -4.13 -0.50 8.40
CA ILE A 237 -4.97 0.57 7.88
C ILE A 237 -4.16 1.29 6.82
N LYS A 238 -4.53 1.12 5.54
CA LYS A 238 -3.74 1.60 4.41
C LYS A 238 -4.21 2.94 3.84
N GLY A 239 -3.31 3.64 3.17
CA GLY A 239 -3.62 4.72 2.23
C GLY A 239 -3.99 6.03 2.90
N PHE A 240 -3.41 6.31 4.08
CA PHE A 240 -3.68 7.51 4.83
C PHE A 240 -2.77 8.67 4.38
N GLN A 241 -3.37 9.80 4.00
CA GLN A 241 -2.64 11.00 3.54
C GLN A 241 -2.60 12.11 4.59
N ASP A 242 -3.51 12.10 5.56
CA ASP A 242 -3.77 13.22 6.46
C ASP A 242 -3.12 13.02 7.84
N VAL A 243 -1.80 13.21 7.93
CA VAL A 243 -1.02 12.99 9.17
C VAL A 243 -1.69 13.55 10.43
N GLU A 244 -2.39 14.69 10.35
CA GLU A 244 -3.03 15.36 11.48
C GLU A 244 -4.07 14.48 12.21
N ASN A 245 -4.68 13.52 11.51
CA ASN A 245 -5.74 12.66 12.05
C ASN A 245 -5.30 11.20 12.31
N ILE A 246 -4.00 10.90 12.21
CA ILE A 246 -3.48 9.53 12.40
C ILE A 246 -3.75 9.01 13.82
N ASP A 247 -3.64 9.89 14.82
CA ASP A 247 -3.89 9.59 16.23
C ASP A 247 -5.35 9.16 16.46
N LYS A 248 -6.30 9.90 15.89
CA LYS A 248 -7.73 9.61 15.99
C LYS A 248 -8.09 8.30 15.30
N LEU A 249 -7.48 8.03 14.15
CA LEU A 249 -7.66 6.77 13.41
C LEU A 249 -7.24 5.57 14.25
N ILE A 250 -6.04 5.63 14.84
CA ILE A 250 -5.50 4.58 15.71
C ILE A 250 -6.39 4.44 16.96
N GLU A 251 -6.82 5.55 17.57
CA GLU A 251 -7.70 5.52 18.74
C GLU A 251 -9.03 4.80 18.43
N LEU A 252 -9.62 5.06 17.27
CA LEU A 252 -10.85 4.40 16.83
C LEU A 252 -10.65 2.91 16.57
N GLU A 253 -9.51 2.51 16.00
CA GLU A 253 -9.20 1.09 15.79
C GLU A 253 -9.00 0.36 17.12
N VAL A 254 -8.29 0.97 18.08
CA VAL A 254 -8.14 0.40 19.43
C VAL A 254 -9.51 0.22 20.09
N LYS A 255 -10.41 1.20 19.99
CA LYS A 255 -11.80 1.08 20.50
C LYS A 255 -12.56 -0.03 19.79
N ARG A 256 -12.41 -0.16 18.47
CA ARG A 256 -13.06 -1.22 17.68
C ARG A 256 -12.61 -2.60 18.13
N GLN A 257 -11.29 -2.82 18.27
CA GLN A 257 -10.76 -4.10 18.73
C GLN A 257 -11.22 -4.41 20.15
N LYS A 258 -11.13 -3.45 21.07
CA LYS A 258 -11.60 -3.62 22.45
C LYS A 258 -13.08 -4.05 22.51
N ASN A 259 -13.94 -3.35 21.78
CA ASN A 259 -15.36 -3.68 21.75
C ASN A 259 -15.62 -5.08 21.17
N LEU A 260 -14.86 -5.50 20.14
CA LEU A 260 -15.00 -6.84 19.55
C LEU A 260 -14.51 -7.95 20.48
N ILE A 261 -13.47 -7.70 21.27
CA ILE A 261 -13.00 -8.63 22.30
C ILE A 261 -14.10 -8.80 23.36
N GLU A 262 -14.61 -7.69 23.89
CA GLU A 262 -15.71 -7.70 24.87
C GLU A 262 -16.98 -8.38 24.31
N LEU A 263 -17.32 -8.14 23.05
CA LEU A 263 -18.42 -8.83 22.36
C LEU A 263 -18.14 -10.33 22.23
N GLY A 264 -16.92 -10.71 21.82
CA GLY A 264 -16.51 -12.09 21.63
C GLY A 264 -16.52 -12.92 22.92
N GLU A 265 -16.22 -12.30 24.07
CA GLU A 265 -16.34 -12.93 25.40
C GLU A 265 -17.80 -13.23 25.78
N ASN A 266 -18.76 -12.49 25.22
CA ASN A 266 -20.18 -12.61 25.50
C ASN A 266 -20.95 -13.40 24.43
N ILE A 267 -20.29 -13.86 23.37
CA ILE A 267 -20.91 -14.65 22.28
C ILE A 267 -20.63 -16.13 22.51
N GLU A 268 -21.70 -16.92 22.67
CA GLU A 268 -21.59 -18.38 22.59
C GLU A 268 -21.34 -18.82 21.14
N LYS A 269 -20.46 -19.80 20.93
CA LYS A 269 -20.25 -20.39 19.60
C LYS A 269 -21.46 -21.25 19.23
N GLU A 270 -22.42 -20.65 18.55
CA GLU A 270 -23.55 -21.34 17.93
C GLU A 270 -23.28 -21.65 16.46
N GLU A 271 -23.92 -22.70 15.95
CA GLU A 271 -23.92 -23.00 14.51
C GLU A 271 -24.81 -21.99 13.79
N ILE A 272 -24.24 -21.26 12.83
CA ILE A 272 -24.99 -20.29 12.03
C ILE A 272 -25.85 -21.05 11.02
N VAL A 273 -27.17 -20.93 11.11
CA VAL A 273 -28.12 -21.59 10.20
C VAL A 273 -28.77 -20.54 9.29
N GLY A 274 -28.78 -20.81 7.98
CA GLY A 274 -29.42 -19.96 6.98
C GLY A 274 -30.70 -20.56 6.41
N ASP A 275 -31.72 -19.71 6.20
CA ASP A 275 -32.97 -20.10 5.55
C ASP A 275 -33.44 -19.06 4.52
N ASN A 276 -34.17 -19.51 3.50
CA ASN A 276 -34.80 -18.65 2.51
C ASN A 276 -36.13 -18.11 3.05
N VAL A 277 -36.15 -16.82 3.38
CA VAL A 277 -37.28 -16.12 3.97
C VAL A 277 -38.03 -15.22 2.99
N THR A 278 -37.78 -15.38 1.68
CA THR A 278 -38.35 -14.53 0.61
C THR A 278 -39.86 -14.40 0.72
N HIS A 279 -40.56 -15.49 1.04
CA HIS A 279 -42.00 -15.55 1.21
C HIS A 279 -42.56 -14.60 2.29
N HIS A 280 -41.73 -14.16 3.26
CA HIS A 280 -42.15 -13.17 4.27
C HIS A 280 -42.17 -11.73 3.74
N PHE A 281 -41.61 -11.47 2.55
CA PHE A 281 -41.43 -10.14 1.99
C PHE A 281 -42.23 -9.89 0.70
N GLU A 282 -43.10 -10.81 0.29
CA GLU A 282 -43.88 -10.71 -0.96
C GLU A 282 -44.76 -9.44 -1.03
N GLU A 283 -45.24 -8.95 0.11
CA GLU A 283 -46.05 -7.72 0.22
C GLU A 283 -45.30 -6.62 1.00
N THR A 284 -43.97 -6.57 0.90
CA THR A 284 -43.19 -5.58 1.64
C THR A 284 -43.36 -4.17 1.08
N ASP A 285 -43.59 -3.19 1.97
CA ASP A 285 -43.51 -1.76 1.64
C ASP A 285 -42.06 -1.24 1.62
N ASN A 286 -41.07 -2.09 1.91
CA ASN A 286 -39.66 -1.71 1.88
C ASN A 286 -39.13 -1.73 0.44
N HIS A 287 -38.87 -0.53 -0.10
CA HIS A 287 -38.42 -0.37 -1.48
C HIS A 287 -37.15 -1.18 -1.83
N ILE A 288 -36.21 -1.35 -0.90
CA ILE A 288 -34.97 -2.09 -1.17
C ILE A 288 -35.31 -3.56 -1.42
N VAL A 289 -36.15 -4.14 -0.56
CA VAL A 289 -36.53 -5.55 -0.67
C VAL A 289 -37.46 -5.75 -1.87
N SER A 290 -38.44 -4.87 -2.10
CA SER A 290 -39.35 -4.99 -3.24
C SER A 290 -38.61 -4.97 -4.58
N THR A 291 -37.62 -4.08 -4.74
CA THR A 291 -36.79 -4.04 -5.95
C THR A 291 -35.95 -5.31 -6.14
N VAL A 292 -35.45 -5.93 -5.08
CA VAL A 292 -34.76 -7.22 -5.19
C VAL A 292 -35.73 -8.29 -5.71
N LEU A 293 -36.97 -8.35 -5.21
CA LEU A 293 -37.97 -9.33 -5.63
C LEU A 293 -38.46 -9.09 -7.08
N GLU A 294 -38.65 -7.83 -7.48
CA GLU A 294 -39.02 -7.43 -8.84
C GLU A 294 -37.96 -7.82 -9.89
N ASN A 295 -36.71 -8.02 -9.47
CA ASN A 295 -35.59 -8.47 -10.32
C ASN A 295 -35.25 -9.96 -10.10
N ASP A 296 -36.24 -10.78 -9.73
CA ASP A 296 -36.11 -12.23 -9.50
C ASP A 296 -35.06 -12.61 -8.42
N GLY A 297 -34.80 -11.72 -7.47
CA GLY A 297 -33.93 -11.95 -6.32
C GLY A 297 -34.62 -12.68 -5.17
N ALA A 298 -33.85 -13.00 -4.12
CA ALA A 298 -34.34 -13.72 -2.94
C ALA A 298 -33.77 -13.13 -1.64
N VAL A 299 -34.49 -13.30 -0.54
CA VAL A 299 -34.10 -12.85 0.81
C VAL A 299 -33.76 -14.07 1.66
N TYR A 300 -32.55 -14.07 2.21
CA TYR A 300 -32.08 -15.10 3.15
C TYR A 300 -31.85 -14.49 4.52
N ALA A 301 -32.21 -15.22 5.56
CA ALA A 301 -31.91 -14.86 6.94
C ALA A 301 -30.92 -15.85 7.53
N LEU A 302 -30.04 -15.36 8.41
CA LEU A 302 -29.11 -16.15 9.19
C LEU A 302 -29.51 -16.03 10.66
N LYS A 303 -29.48 -17.14 11.38
CA LYS A 303 -29.60 -17.18 12.84
C LYS A 303 -28.30 -17.71 13.42
#